data_AF-A0A031G0K4-F1
#
_entry.id   AF-A0A031G0K4-F1
#
_cell.length_a   1.000
_cell.length_b   1.000
_cell.length_c   1.000
_cell.angle_alpha   90.00
_cell.angle_beta   90.00
_cell.angle_gamma   90.00
#
_symmetry.space_group_name_H-M   'P 1'
#
loop_
_entity.id
_entity.type
_entity.pdbx_description
1 polymer ?
#
loop_
_entity_poly.entity_id
_entity_poly.type
_entity_poly.pdbx_seq_one_letter_code
_entity_poly.pdbx_strand_id
1 'polypeptide(L)'
;MSRPFPRIPAAVARQAATCMCDSGRACSSFEPGHALSLAQTRLVDATPDGWTDAVVTAVWAETGEIHLATWNDDDRISLWNGAGAAADAELGEPVTYHRRHHVLAIGSRRFNALPVV
;
A
#
# COMPACT_ATOMS: atom_id res chain seq x y z
N MET A 1 -2.51 -3.70 -35.69
CA MET A 1 -1.33 -4.57 -35.54
C MET A 1 -0.63 -4.23 -34.23
N SER A 2 -0.84 -5.03 -33.17
CA SER A 2 -0.21 -4.80 -31.85
C SER A 2 1.24 -5.25 -31.85
N ARG A 3 2.15 -4.39 -31.39
CA ARG A 3 3.55 -4.77 -31.16
C ARG A 3 3.67 -5.45 -29.79
N PRO A 4 4.42 -6.54 -29.66
CA PRO A 4 4.66 -7.15 -28.35
C PRO A 4 5.60 -6.28 -27.53
N PHE A 5 5.30 -6.11 -26.24
CA PHE A 5 6.19 -5.42 -25.30
C PHE A 5 7.47 -6.24 -25.10
N PRO A 6 8.66 -5.61 -25.08
CA PRO A 6 9.89 -6.31 -24.77
C PRO A 6 9.86 -6.79 -23.31
N ARG A 7 10.06 -8.08 -23.08
CA ARG A 7 10.31 -8.61 -21.73
C ARG A 7 11.76 -8.31 -21.36
N ILE A 8 11.95 -7.55 -20.27
CA ILE A 8 13.26 -7.37 -19.65
C ILE A 8 13.60 -8.69 -18.93
N PRO A 9 14.75 -9.34 -19.19
CA PRO A 9 15.12 -10.57 -18.50
C PRO A 9 15.46 -10.30 -17.04
N ALA A 10 14.92 -11.12 -16.12
CA ALA A 10 15.15 -11.05 -14.67
C ALA A 10 16.55 -11.55 -14.24
N ALA A 11 17.59 -11.30 -15.03
CA ALA A 11 18.92 -11.81 -14.75
C ALA A 11 19.82 -10.69 -14.17
N VAL A 12 20.15 -10.88 -12.89
CA VAL A 12 21.21 -10.22 -12.09
C VAL A 12 20.82 -8.90 -11.41
N ALA A 13 20.02 -9.04 -10.36
CA ALA A 13 20.33 -8.33 -9.11
C ALA A 13 20.07 -9.31 -7.96
N ARG A 14 21.15 -9.91 -7.43
CA ARG A 14 21.08 -10.63 -6.17
C ARG A 14 20.61 -9.63 -5.11
N GLN A 15 19.34 -9.73 -4.72
CA GLN A 15 18.72 -8.94 -3.65
C GLN A 15 19.29 -9.41 -2.31
N ALA A 16 20.50 -8.97 -2.01
CA ALA A 16 21.05 -8.93 -0.65
C ALA A 16 21.26 -7.46 -0.22
N ALA A 17 20.50 -6.54 -0.83
CA ALA A 17 20.33 -5.20 -0.31
C ALA A 17 19.02 -5.21 0.47
N THR A 18 19.10 -5.04 1.79
CA THR A 18 17.99 -4.62 2.64
C THR A 18 17.13 -3.65 1.84
N CYS A 19 15.87 -4.01 1.61
CA CYS A 19 14.98 -3.15 0.83
C CYS A 19 14.96 -1.78 1.50
N MET A 20 15.20 -0.69 0.76
CA MET A 20 15.24 0.66 1.36
C MET A 20 13.93 1.06 2.06
N CYS A 21 12.85 0.32 1.81
CA CYS A 21 11.59 0.36 2.54
C CYS A 21 11.71 -0.06 4.02
N ASP A 22 12.57 -1.01 4.37
CA ASP A 22 12.86 -1.42 5.77
C ASP A 22 13.49 -0.26 6.59
N SER A 23 14.02 0.75 5.90
CA SER A 23 14.58 1.97 6.50
C SER A 23 13.80 3.25 6.14
N GLY A 24 12.58 3.12 5.61
CA GLY A 24 11.69 4.25 5.31
C GLY A 24 12.17 5.19 4.18
N ARG A 25 13.04 4.71 3.27
CA ARG A 25 13.57 5.49 2.13
C ARG A 25 12.91 5.10 0.81
N ALA A 26 13.04 5.97 -0.20
CA ALA A 26 12.41 5.80 -1.52
C ALA A 26 12.71 4.42 -2.14
N CYS A 27 11.70 3.57 -2.15
CA CYS A 27 11.76 2.22 -2.72
C CYS A 27 11.72 2.30 -4.25
N SER A 28 12.61 1.57 -4.92
CA SER A 28 12.52 1.38 -6.37
C SER A 28 11.57 0.23 -6.77
N SER A 29 11.01 -0.50 -5.79
CA SER A 29 9.96 -1.51 -6.03
C SER A 29 8.57 -0.90 -5.89
N PHE A 30 7.66 -1.36 -6.75
CA PHE A 30 6.24 -1.01 -6.77
C PHE A 30 5.35 -2.22 -6.46
N GLU A 31 5.92 -3.31 -5.96
CA GLU A 31 5.16 -4.45 -5.45
C GLU A 31 4.26 -4.01 -4.28
N PRO A 32 3.16 -4.72 -3.99
CA PRO A 32 2.26 -4.37 -2.89
C PRO A 32 3.02 -4.09 -1.59
N GLY A 33 2.68 -2.99 -0.92
CA GLY A 33 3.35 -2.55 0.31
C GLY A 33 4.59 -1.67 0.12
N HIS A 34 5.07 -1.44 -1.10
CA HIS A 34 6.21 -0.56 -1.39
C HIS A 34 5.78 0.84 -1.87
N ALA A 35 6.53 1.46 -2.80
CA ALA A 35 6.18 2.77 -3.31
C ALA A 35 4.86 2.73 -4.09
N LEU A 36 4.05 3.79 -3.99
CA LEU A 36 2.83 3.94 -4.80
C LEU A 36 3.22 4.30 -6.25
N SER A 37 2.83 3.49 -7.22
CA SER A 37 3.11 3.79 -8.64
C SER A 37 2.10 4.77 -9.23
N LEU A 38 2.52 5.57 -10.23
CA LEU A 38 1.63 6.50 -10.94
C LEU A 38 0.45 5.79 -11.62
N ALA A 39 0.64 4.55 -12.09
CA ALA A 39 -0.43 3.75 -12.67
C ALA A 39 -1.48 3.38 -11.61
N GLN A 40 -1.03 2.98 -10.42
CA GLN A 40 -1.90 2.66 -9.29
C GLN A 40 -2.68 3.89 -8.81
N THR A 41 -2.05 5.08 -8.74
CA THR A 41 -2.74 6.35 -8.46
C THR A 41 -3.85 6.62 -9.47
N ARG A 42 -3.56 6.50 -10.77
CA ARG A 42 -4.55 6.74 -11.83
C ARG A 42 -5.70 5.74 -11.80
N LEU A 43 -5.43 4.48 -11.45
CA LEU A 43 -6.46 3.45 -11.33
C LEU A 43 -7.45 3.78 -10.21
N VAL A 44 -6.96 4.11 -9.02
CA VAL A 44 -7.85 4.43 -7.89
C VAL A 44 -8.65 5.73 -8.08
N ASP A 45 -8.14 6.66 -8.89
CA ASP A 45 -8.90 7.85 -9.30
C ASP A 45 -9.98 7.50 -10.35
N ALA A 46 -9.75 6.49 -11.18
CA ALA A 46 -10.68 6.03 -12.21
C ALA A 46 -11.73 5.03 -11.70
N THR A 47 -11.54 4.45 -10.51
CA THR A 47 -12.47 3.48 -9.88
C THR A 47 -12.87 3.92 -8.46
N PRO A 48 -13.59 5.05 -8.32
CA PRO A 48 -13.94 5.59 -7.00
C PRO A 48 -14.90 4.70 -6.19
N ASP A 49 -15.58 3.75 -6.83
CA ASP A 49 -16.43 2.74 -6.20
C ASP A 49 -15.64 1.66 -5.43
N GLY A 50 -14.32 1.58 -5.64
CA GLY A 50 -13.46 0.58 -5.00
C GLY A 50 -13.00 0.94 -3.58
N TRP A 51 -13.32 2.14 -3.09
CA TRP A 51 -12.94 2.61 -1.75
C TRP A 51 -13.85 2.03 -0.68
N THR A 52 -13.25 1.60 0.43
CA THR A 52 -13.95 1.18 1.65
C THR A 52 -13.51 2.06 2.81
N ASP A 53 -14.48 2.68 3.49
CA ASP A 53 -14.23 3.47 4.69
C ASP A 53 -13.89 2.57 5.87
N ALA A 54 -12.88 2.96 6.65
CA ALA A 54 -12.42 2.22 7.81
C ALA A 54 -11.85 3.15 8.87
N VAL A 55 -11.63 2.60 10.06
CA VAL A 55 -10.93 3.25 11.17
C VAL A 55 -9.68 2.46 11.52
N VAL A 56 -8.59 3.15 11.81
CA VAL A 56 -7.35 2.54 12.29
C VAL A 56 -7.56 1.98 13.71
N THR A 57 -7.28 0.70 13.90
CA THR A 57 -7.44 0.01 15.20
C THR A 57 -6.13 -0.46 15.82
N ALA A 58 -5.06 -0.55 15.05
CA ALA A 58 -3.70 -0.77 15.56
C ALA A 58 -2.66 -0.29 14.55
N VAL A 59 -1.49 0.12 15.05
CA VAL A 59 -0.37 0.62 14.23
C VAL A 59 0.95 0.16 14.85
N TRP A 60 1.85 -0.34 14.02
CA TRP A 60 3.23 -0.69 14.39
C TRP A 60 4.17 -0.04 13.40
N ALA A 61 4.67 1.15 13.73
CA ALA A 61 5.53 1.93 12.85
C ALA A 61 6.87 1.24 12.57
N GLU A 62 7.38 0.46 13.52
CA GLU A 62 8.61 -0.31 13.39
C GLU A 62 8.51 -1.46 12.39
N THR A 63 7.32 -2.06 12.22
CA THR A 63 7.09 -3.14 11.25
C THR A 63 6.45 -2.62 9.97
N GLY A 64 5.80 -1.46 9.98
CA GLY A 64 5.00 -0.94 8.87
C GLY A 64 3.57 -1.49 8.82
N GLU A 65 3.11 -2.15 9.89
CA GLU A 65 1.81 -2.80 9.96
C GLU A 65 0.72 -1.83 10.47
N ILE A 66 -0.47 -1.92 9.86
CA ILE A 66 -1.66 -1.13 10.20
C ILE A 66 -2.85 -2.07 10.19
N HIS A 67 -3.64 -2.09 11.26
CA HIS A 67 -4.92 -2.80 11.30
C HIS A 67 -6.06 -1.81 11.22
N LEU A 68 -7.07 -2.19 10.45
CA LEU A 68 -8.28 -1.41 10.21
C LEU A 68 -9.52 -2.20 10.61
N ALA A 69 -10.55 -1.48 11.03
CA ALA A 69 -11.91 -1.97 11.09
C ALA A 69 -12.77 -1.19 10.10
N THR A 70 -13.49 -1.88 9.23
CA THR A 70 -14.44 -1.20 8.33
C THR A 70 -15.57 -0.58 9.13
N TRP A 71 -16.13 0.54 8.66
CA TRP A 71 -17.21 1.26 9.35
C TRP A 71 -18.45 0.40 9.64
N ASN A 72 -18.71 -0.56 8.78
CA ASN A 72 -19.79 -1.54 8.88
C ASN A 72 -19.49 -2.70 9.86
N ASP A 73 -18.39 -2.60 10.64
CA ASP A 73 -17.91 -3.49 11.73
C ASP A 73 -17.71 -4.97 11.39
N ASP A 74 -18.04 -5.40 10.17
CA ASP A 74 -17.97 -6.81 9.75
C ASP A 74 -16.57 -7.25 9.28
N ASP A 75 -15.71 -6.34 8.81
CA ASP A 75 -14.39 -6.69 8.28
C ASP A 75 -13.23 -6.07 9.08
N ARG A 76 -12.27 -6.91 9.45
CA ARG A 76 -10.95 -6.52 9.94
C ARG A 76 -9.93 -6.69 8.83
N ILE A 77 -9.11 -5.66 8.61
CA ILE A 77 -8.14 -5.63 7.52
C ILE A 77 -6.77 -5.35 8.11
N SER A 78 -5.85 -6.29 7.97
CA SER A 78 -4.44 -6.11 8.30
C SER A 78 -3.68 -5.70 7.05
N LEU A 79 -2.93 -4.62 7.13
CA LEU A 79 -2.17 -4.03 6.03
C LEU A 79 -0.71 -3.86 6.42
N TRP A 80 0.17 -3.97 5.42
CA TRP A 80 1.58 -3.64 5.55
C TRP A 80 2.00 -2.60 4.52
N ASN A 81 2.82 -1.63 4.94
CA ASN A 81 3.49 -0.69 4.06
C ASN A 81 4.88 -0.32 4.58
N GLY A 82 5.89 -0.51 3.74
CA GLY A 82 7.28 -0.11 3.99
C GLY A 82 7.64 1.31 3.51
N ALA A 83 6.66 2.13 3.11
CA ALA A 83 6.86 3.52 2.67
C ALA A 83 6.42 4.56 3.72
N GLY A 84 6.18 4.12 4.96
CA GLY A 84 5.87 4.99 6.09
C GLY A 84 4.39 5.23 6.36
N ALA A 85 3.46 4.45 5.79
CA ALA A 85 2.03 4.61 6.09
C ALA A 85 1.74 4.46 7.60
N ALA A 86 2.42 3.52 8.27
CA ALA A 86 2.24 3.31 9.71
C ALA A 86 2.81 4.46 10.56
N ALA A 87 3.75 5.25 10.04
CA ALA A 87 4.22 6.45 10.71
C ALA A 87 3.28 7.66 10.50
N ASP A 88 2.44 7.60 9.47
CA ASP A 88 1.50 8.63 9.09
C ASP A 88 0.09 8.41 9.69
N ALA A 89 -0.24 7.18 10.12
CA ALA A 89 -1.54 6.81 10.67
C ALA A 89 -1.61 6.98 12.20
N GLU A 90 -2.76 7.45 12.69
CA GLU A 90 -3.06 7.49 14.13
C GLU A 90 -4.17 6.50 14.52
N LEU A 91 -4.11 5.99 15.77
CA LEU A 91 -5.17 5.14 16.30
C LEU A 91 -6.51 5.89 16.34
N GLY A 92 -7.56 5.31 15.76
CA GLY A 92 -8.87 5.93 15.65
C GLY A 92 -9.03 6.87 14.44
N GLU A 93 -7.99 7.05 13.63
CA GLU A 93 -8.06 7.88 12.44
C GLU A 93 -8.99 7.25 11.39
N PRO A 94 -9.95 8.02 10.84
CA PRO A 94 -10.72 7.61 9.67
C PRO A 94 -9.82 7.54 8.44
N VAL A 95 -9.85 6.40 7.76
CA VAL A 95 -9.07 6.14 6.55
C VAL A 95 -9.95 5.52 5.48
N THR A 96 -9.46 5.51 4.24
CA THR A 96 -10.12 4.76 3.16
C THR A 96 -9.15 3.80 2.51
N TYR A 97 -9.61 2.58 2.23
CA TYR A 97 -8.80 1.54 1.63
C TYR A 97 -9.43 1.04 0.33
N HIS A 98 -8.67 1.11 -0.76
CA HIS A 98 -9.08 0.65 -2.07
C HIS A 98 -8.71 -0.83 -2.28
N ARG A 99 -9.61 -1.75 -1.91
CA ARG A 99 -9.32 -3.20 -1.86
C ARG A 99 -8.76 -3.79 -3.16
N ARG A 100 -9.30 -3.40 -4.31
CA ARG A 100 -8.91 -3.94 -5.64
C ARG A 100 -7.50 -3.51 -6.08
N HIS A 101 -7.05 -2.35 -5.63
CA HIS A 101 -5.80 -1.73 -6.09
C HIS A 101 -4.85 -1.49 -4.94
N HIS A 102 -5.14 -2.01 -3.74
CA HIS A 102 -4.21 -2.04 -2.63
C HIS A 102 -3.67 -0.65 -2.26
N VAL A 103 -4.54 0.35 -2.19
CA VAL A 103 -4.16 1.71 -1.79
C VAL A 103 -4.86 2.10 -0.50
N LEU A 104 -4.08 2.46 0.51
CA LEU A 104 -4.55 3.09 1.73
C LEU A 104 -4.42 4.60 1.60
N ALA A 105 -5.48 5.34 1.88
CA ALA A 105 -5.45 6.79 1.98
C ALA A 105 -5.61 7.22 3.45
N ILE A 106 -4.66 8.03 3.90
CA ILE A 106 -4.57 8.61 5.25
C ILE A 106 -4.50 10.12 5.06
N GLY A 107 -5.52 10.85 5.51
CA GLY A 107 -5.71 12.26 5.18
C GLY A 107 -5.60 12.54 3.67
N SER A 108 -4.61 13.34 3.26
CA SER A 108 -4.34 13.67 1.85
C SER A 108 -3.31 12.77 1.17
N ARG A 109 -2.69 11.84 1.92
CA ARG A 109 -1.62 10.96 1.43
C ARG A 109 -2.16 9.60 1.07
N ARG A 110 -1.48 8.95 0.11
CA ARG A 110 -1.85 7.62 -0.40
C ARG A 110 -0.63 6.70 -0.38
N PHE A 111 -0.85 5.47 0.01
CA PHE A 111 0.16 4.44 0.19
C PHE A 111 -0.26 3.16 -0.49
N ASN A 112 0.68 2.49 -1.15
CA ASN A 112 0.47 1.12 -1.62
C ASN A 112 0.57 0.17 -0.42
N ALA A 113 -0.47 -0.61 -0.14
CA ALA A 113 -0.60 -1.38 1.08
C ALA A 113 -0.87 -2.86 0.76
N LEU A 114 -0.02 -3.75 1.25
CA LEU A 114 -0.19 -5.19 1.09
C LEU A 114 -1.15 -5.73 2.16
N PRO A 115 -2.23 -6.43 1.81
CA PRO A 115 -3.02 -7.20 2.78
C PRO A 115 -2.18 -8.32 3.41
N VAL A 116 -2.21 -8.40 4.74
CA VAL A 116 -1.60 -9.47 5.51
C VAL A 116 -2.74 -10.37 6.00
N VAL A 117 -2.65 -11.68 5.73
CA VAL A 117 -3.62 -12.70 6.19
C VAL A 117 -3.18 -13.35 7.48
#